data_AF-A0A952HNP9-F1
#
_entry.id   AF-A0A952HNP9-F1
#
_cell.length_a   1.000
_cell.length_b   1.000
_cell.length_c   1.000
_cell.angle_alpha   90.00
_cell.angle_beta   90.00
_cell.angle_gamma   90.00
#
_symmetry.space_group_name_H-M   'P 1'
#
loop_
_entity.id
_entity.type
_entity.pdbx_description
1 polymer ?
#
loop_
_entity_poly.entity_id
_entity_poly.type
_entity_poly.pdbx_seq_one_letter_code
_entity_poly.pdbx_strand_id
1 'polypeptide(L)'
;MAKFVLFKNEGKIYRLEAELPPSDAYTVFDFDAENPDDLVIDNGKVRLKTDDEKLAEAKQKAVNELSQKITAYILEYYPVVKQQSDASDKENGESYLVYKGLDTISIRKDVASLILSNTDFQTALSNLNQKYNSNNDTMIAYWLSQVLKIAYRQYFVFQVKQEYATYIQQIQQATSIPLPNFEFKTPFPTLP
;
A
#
# COMPACT_ATOMS: atom_id res chain seq x y z
N MET A 1 11.55 26.87 -29.03
CA MET A 1 11.07 27.87 -28.05
C MET A 1 9.56 27.92 -28.05
N ALA A 2 8.95 27.59 -26.92
CA ALA A 2 7.53 27.73 -26.68
C ALA A 2 7.26 28.98 -25.83
N LYS A 3 6.05 29.55 -25.96
CA LYS A 3 5.59 30.66 -25.12
C LYS A 3 4.93 30.13 -23.86
N PHE A 4 5.21 30.79 -22.75
CA PHE A 4 4.64 30.48 -21.44
C PHE A 4 4.07 31.74 -20.79
N VAL A 5 3.16 31.53 -19.84
CA VAL A 5 2.56 32.59 -19.04
C VAL A 5 2.69 32.25 -17.55
N LEU A 6 3.20 33.20 -16.77
CA LEU A 6 3.25 33.16 -15.30
C LEU A 6 2.15 34.04 -14.73
N PHE A 7 1.16 33.45 -14.06
CA PHE A 7 0.12 34.19 -13.35
C PHE A 7 0.64 34.64 -11.97
N LYS A 8 0.74 35.95 -11.74
CA LYS A 8 1.42 36.52 -10.55
C LYS A 8 0.69 36.20 -9.24
N ASN A 9 -0.63 36.08 -9.29
CA ASN A 9 -1.49 35.74 -8.16
C ASN A 9 -1.40 34.26 -7.76
N GLU A 10 -1.05 33.37 -8.70
CA GLU A 10 -1.01 31.92 -8.47
C GLU A 10 0.40 31.36 -8.36
N GLY A 11 1.40 32.07 -8.89
CA GLY A 11 2.78 31.58 -8.99
C GLY A 11 2.94 30.37 -9.91
N LYS A 12 1.97 30.12 -10.80
CA LYS A 12 1.94 28.98 -11.72
C LYS A 12 2.29 29.39 -13.15
N ILE A 13 3.02 28.49 -13.83
CA ILE A 13 3.42 28.63 -15.22
C ILE A 13 2.52 27.74 -16.08
N TYR A 14 2.01 28.29 -17.18
CA TYR A 14 1.23 27.56 -18.17
C TYR A 14 1.84 27.76 -19.54
N ARG A 15 1.67 26.76 -20.41
CA ARG A 15 1.97 26.91 -21.83
C ARG A 15 0.95 27.83 -22.48
N LEU A 16 1.41 28.79 -23.26
CA LEU A 16 0.57 29.76 -23.94
C LEU A 16 0.19 29.23 -25.33
N GLU A 17 -1.06 28.79 -25.47
CA GLU A 17 -1.59 28.25 -26.74
C GLU A 17 -2.23 29.33 -27.63
N ALA A 18 -2.56 30.50 -27.07
CA ALA A 18 -3.13 31.63 -27.78
C ALA A 18 -2.68 32.96 -27.15
N GLU A 19 -2.68 34.04 -27.93
CA GLU A 19 -2.35 35.37 -27.42
C GLU A 19 -3.36 35.82 -26.35
N LEU A 20 -2.85 36.40 -25.27
CA LEU A 20 -3.65 36.96 -24.18
C LEU A 20 -3.63 38.50 -24.23
N PRO A 21 -4.75 39.17 -23.90
CA PRO A 21 -4.85 40.63 -23.96
C PRO A 21 -4.00 41.32 -22.86
N PRO A 22 -3.29 42.42 -23.14
CA PRO A 22 -2.36 43.03 -22.19
C PRO A 22 -2.92 43.20 -20.77
N SER A 23 -2.20 42.69 -19.78
CA SER A 23 -2.61 42.73 -18.36
C SER A 23 -1.40 42.66 -17.44
N ASP A 24 -1.47 43.36 -16.30
CA ASP A 24 -0.46 43.27 -15.25
C ASP A 24 -0.59 42.00 -14.38
N ALA A 25 -1.65 41.21 -14.57
CA ALA A 25 -1.91 40.00 -13.77
C ALA A 25 -0.95 38.84 -14.07
N TYR A 26 -0.26 38.87 -15.20
CA TYR A 26 0.63 37.80 -15.64
C TYR A 26 1.86 38.35 -16.38
N THR A 27 2.83 37.48 -16.62
CA THR A 27 4.01 37.75 -17.43
C THR A 27 4.13 36.68 -18.51
N VAL A 28 4.23 37.09 -19.78
CA VAL A 28 4.48 36.18 -20.92
C VAL A 28 5.97 36.17 -21.22
N PHE A 29 6.53 34.99 -21.48
CA PHE A 29 7.95 34.81 -21.80
C PHE A 29 8.14 33.61 -22.73
N ASP A 30 9.24 33.63 -23.50
CA ASP A 30 9.67 32.50 -24.32
C ASP A 30 10.68 31.66 -23.54
N PHE A 31 10.56 30.34 -23.63
CA PHE A 31 11.48 29.42 -22.97
C PHE A 31 11.79 28.22 -23.87
N ASP A 32 13.00 27.67 -23.75
CA ASP A 32 13.38 26.43 -24.44
C ASP A 32 12.98 25.19 -23.63
N ALA A 33 11.66 25.02 -23.51
CA ALA A 33 11.00 23.87 -22.89
C ALA A 33 9.71 23.58 -23.66
N GLU A 34 9.26 22.33 -23.65
CA GLU A 34 7.98 21.96 -24.27
C GLU A 34 6.84 21.89 -23.24
N ASN A 35 7.15 21.54 -22.00
CA ASN A 35 6.18 21.35 -20.92
C ASN A 35 6.41 22.39 -19.81
N PRO A 36 5.36 23.10 -19.34
CA PRO A 36 5.48 24.00 -18.18
C PRO A 36 5.94 23.29 -16.91
N ASP A 37 5.70 21.98 -16.78
CA ASP A 37 6.16 21.17 -15.65
C ASP A 37 7.69 21.04 -15.61
N ASP A 38 8.41 21.36 -16.67
CA ASP A 38 9.89 21.40 -16.66
C ASP A 38 10.43 22.72 -16.10
N LEU A 39 9.57 23.70 -15.81
CA LEU A 39 9.94 25.04 -15.38
C LEU A 39 9.70 25.23 -13.87
N VAL A 40 10.55 26.03 -13.25
CA VAL A 40 10.44 26.43 -11.84
C VAL A 40 10.81 27.91 -11.67
N ILE A 41 10.22 28.54 -10.65
CA ILE A 41 10.55 29.92 -10.26
C ILE A 41 11.58 29.86 -9.13
N ASP A 42 12.77 30.39 -9.40
CA ASP A 42 13.88 30.46 -8.45
C ASP A 42 14.32 31.92 -8.33
N ASN A 43 14.21 32.48 -7.11
CA ASN A 43 14.52 33.88 -6.83
C ASN A 43 13.83 34.88 -7.80
N GLY A 44 12.57 34.60 -8.15
CA GLY A 44 11.77 35.44 -9.05
C GLY A 44 12.12 35.31 -10.54
N LYS A 45 12.99 34.37 -10.91
CA LYS A 45 13.34 34.06 -12.31
C LYS A 45 12.86 32.66 -12.68
N VAL A 46 12.35 32.52 -13.90
CA VAL A 46 11.99 31.21 -14.45
C VAL A 46 13.25 30.52 -14.97
N ARG A 47 13.42 29.24 -14.61
CA ARG A 47 14.49 28.37 -15.13
C ARG A 47 13.99 26.94 -15.35
N LEU A 48 14.76 26.12 -16.06
CA LEU A 48 14.54 24.67 -16.11
C LEU A 48 14.80 24.04 -14.74
N LYS A 49 14.03 23.02 -14.44
CA LYS A 49 14.32 22.08 -13.37
C LYS A 49 15.63 21.36 -13.65
N THR A 50 16.46 21.20 -12.62
CA THR A 50 17.64 20.34 -12.65
C THR A 50 17.22 18.86 -12.64
N ASP A 51 18.14 17.98 -13.00
CA ASP A 51 17.89 16.53 -12.92
C ASP A 51 17.55 16.09 -11.48
N ASP A 52 18.16 16.72 -10.47
CA ASP A 52 17.88 16.46 -9.06
C ASP A 52 16.45 16.88 -8.67
N GLU A 53 15.96 18.02 -9.16
CA GLU A 53 14.58 18.47 -8.93
C GLU A 53 13.57 17.55 -9.60
N LYS A 54 13.84 17.16 -10.86
CA LYS A 54 13.00 16.20 -11.59
C LYS A 54 12.96 14.84 -10.89
N LEU A 55 14.10 14.37 -10.40
CA LEU A 55 14.20 13.13 -9.63
C LEU A 55 13.43 13.22 -8.30
N ALA A 56 13.55 14.33 -7.56
CA ALA A 56 12.84 14.53 -6.31
C ALA A 56 11.31 14.51 -6.51
N GLU A 57 10.80 15.18 -7.55
CA GLU A 57 9.39 15.17 -7.91
C GLU A 57 8.91 13.78 -8.34
N ALA A 58 9.69 13.08 -9.17
CA ALA A 58 9.38 11.71 -9.59
C ALA A 58 9.30 10.76 -8.39
N LYS A 59 10.23 10.87 -7.43
CA LYS A 59 10.21 10.07 -6.19
C LYS A 59 8.96 10.37 -5.37
N GLN A 60 8.62 11.64 -5.16
CA GLN A 60 7.43 12.00 -4.38
C GLN A 60 6.15 11.49 -5.03
N LYS A 61 6.05 11.61 -6.36
CA LYS A 61 4.92 11.08 -7.13
C LYS A 61 4.82 9.56 -7.00
N ALA A 62 5.93 8.84 -7.17
CA ALA A 62 5.97 7.39 -7.05
C ALA A 62 5.58 6.89 -5.65
N VAL A 63 6.00 7.59 -4.58
CA VAL A 63 5.58 7.26 -3.20
C VAL A 63 4.05 7.40 -3.04
N ASN A 64 3.47 8.48 -3.57
CA ASN A 64 2.03 8.71 -3.50
C ASN A 64 1.25 7.64 -4.28
N GLU A 65 1.68 7.33 -5.50
CA GLU A 65 1.08 6.28 -6.33
C GLU A 65 1.21 4.90 -5.67
N LEU A 66 2.36 4.59 -5.08
CA LEU A 66 2.60 3.33 -4.39
C LEU A 66 1.69 3.17 -3.16
N SER A 67 1.45 4.25 -2.41
CA SER A 67 0.51 4.28 -1.27
C SER A 67 -0.94 4.00 -1.69
N GLN A 68 -1.35 4.48 -2.86
CA GLN A 68 -2.65 4.17 -3.44
C GLN A 68 -2.72 2.71 -3.91
N LYS A 69 -1.68 2.23 -4.60
CA LYS A 69 -1.60 0.85 -5.10
C LYS A 69 -1.66 -0.18 -3.97
N ILE A 70 -0.92 0.00 -2.87
CA ILE A 70 -0.95 -0.95 -1.75
C ILE A 70 -2.34 -1.02 -1.12
N THR A 71 -2.99 0.14 -0.96
CA THR A 71 -4.34 0.22 -0.40
C THR A 71 -5.33 -0.50 -1.30
N ALA A 72 -5.29 -0.24 -2.61
CA ALA A 72 -6.14 -0.91 -3.57
C ALA A 72 -5.93 -2.43 -3.57
N TYR A 73 -4.67 -2.88 -3.58
CA TYR A 73 -4.32 -4.31 -3.59
C TYR A 73 -4.83 -5.04 -2.35
N ILE A 74 -4.63 -4.49 -1.15
CA ILE A 74 -5.14 -5.11 0.08
C ILE A 74 -6.67 -5.17 0.06
N LEU A 75 -7.34 -4.10 -0.38
CA LEU A 75 -8.80 -4.01 -0.35
C LEU A 75 -9.49 -4.87 -1.40
N GLU A 76 -8.82 -5.18 -2.51
CA GLU A 76 -9.31 -6.13 -3.52
C GLU A 76 -9.55 -7.51 -2.91
N TYR A 77 -8.61 -7.99 -2.09
CA TYR A 77 -8.66 -9.34 -1.52
C TYR A 77 -9.21 -9.38 -0.09
N TYR A 78 -9.01 -8.33 0.70
CA TYR A 78 -9.40 -8.27 2.11
C TYR A 78 -10.09 -6.94 2.45
N PRO A 79 -11.37 -6.80 2.07
CA PRO A 79 -12.10 -5.55 2.21
C PRO A 79 -12.33 -5.17 3.68
N VAL A 80 -12.52 -3.87 3.96
CA VAL A 80 -12.69 -3.32 5.33
C VAL A 80 -13.79 -4.04 6.10
N VAL A 81 -14.93 -4.33 5.48
CA VAL A 81 -16.04 -5.06 6.13
C VAL A 81 -15.59 -6.44 6.61
N LYS A 82 -14.79 -7.14 5.81
CA LYS A 82 -14.27 -8.45 6.22
C LYS A 82 -13.21 -8.32 7.31
N GLN A 83 -12.37 -7.28 7.28
CA GLN A 83 -11.43 -6.99 8.36
C GLN A 83 -12.14 -6.73 9.69
N GLN A 84 -13.27 -6.01 9.66
CA GLN A 84 -14.09 -5.73 10.85
C GLN A 84 -14.79 -7.00 11.36
N SER A 85 -15.37 -7.81 10.46
CA SER A 85 -15.92 -9.13 10.82
C SER A 85 -14.85 -10.01 11.44
N ASP A 86 -13.66 -10.08 10.85
CA ASP A 86 -12.54 -10.89 11.36
C ASP A 86 -12.07 -10.41 12.73
N ALA A 87 -12.12 -9.11 13.03
CA ALA A 87 -11.82 -8.61 14.37
C ALA A 87 -12.83 -9.11 15.41
N SER A 88 -14.13 -9.09 15.09
CA SER A 88 -15.18 -9.62 15.98
C SER A 88 -15.12 -11.15 16.10
N ASP A 89 -14.92 -11.86 14.99
CA ASP A 89 -14.77 -13.31 14.97
C ASP A 89 -13.56 -13.76 15.80
N LYS A 90 -12.45 -13.00 15.75
CA LYS A 90 -11.28 -13.26 16.59
C LYS A 90 -11.61 -13.12 18.07
N GLU A 91 -12.24 -12.01 18.46
CA GLU A 91 -12.60 -11.75 19.85
C GLU A 91 -13.55 -12.84 20.39
N ASN A 92 -14.65 -13.08 19.68
CA ASN A 92 -15.64 -14.10 20.05
C ASN A 92 -15.04 -15.50 20.08
N GLY A 93 -14.23 -15.84 19.07
CA GLY A 93 -13.58 -17.14 18.98
C GLY A 93 -12.56 -17.38 20.08
N GLU A 94 -11.67 -16.41 20.34
CA GLU A 94 -10.71 -16.53 21.44
C GLU A 94 -11.42 -16.60 22.80
N SER A 95 -12.48 -15.81 23.03
CA SER A 95 -13.30 -15.90 24.25
C SER A 95 -13.96 -17.26 24.42
N TYR A 96 -14.53 -17.84 23.35
CA TYR A 96 -15.10 -19.18 23.40
C TYR A 96 -14.03 -20.24 23.70
N LEU A 97 -12.89 -20.18 23.03
CA LEU A 97 -11.80 -21.14 23.24
C LEU A 97 -11.28 -21.08 24.70
N VAL A 98 -11.16 -19.88 25.29
CA VAL A 98 -10.84 -19.72 26.72
C VAL A 98 -11.94 -20.30 27.61
N TYR A 99 -13.21 -20.04 27.32
CA TYR A 99 -14.35 -20.61 28.07
C TYR A 99 -14.31 -22.15 28.06
N LYS A 100 -13.84 -22.76 26.97
CA LYS A 100 -13.64 -24.22 26.85
C LYS A 100 -12.35 -24.73 27.49
N GLY A 101 -11.59 -23.86 28.17
CA GLY A 101 -10.36 -24.21 28.88
C GLY A 101 -9.12 -24.30 28.00
N LEU A 102 -9.16 -23.78 26.77
CA LEU A 102 -7.99 -23.76 25.88
C LEU A 102 -7.14 -22.50 26.08
N ASP A 103 -5.83 -22.68 26.05
CA ASP A 103 -4.87 -21.57 26.11
C ASP A 103 -4.71 -20.90 24.73
N THR A 104 -5.31 -19.72 24.58
CA THR A 104 -5.23 -18.94 23.35
C THR A 104 -3.83 -18.39 23.06
N ILE A 105 -2.95 -18.27 24.06
CA ILE A 105 -1.55 -17.89 23.82
C ILE A 105 -0.83 -19.02 23.07
N SER A 106 -1.01 -20.27 23.52
CA SER A 106 -0.47 -21.44 22.82
C SER A 106 -1.08 -21.59 21.42
N ILE A 107 -2.39 -21.39 21.26
CA ILE A 107 -3.05 -21.44 19.95
C ILE A 107 -2.43 -20.42 19.00
N ARG A 108 -2.25 -19.17 19.43
CA ARG A 108 -1.61 -18.13 18.60
C ARG A 108 -0.19 -18.48 18.21
N LYS A 109 0.61 -19.08 19.12
CA LYS A 109 1.97 -19.53 18.81
C LYS A 109 1.99 -20.63 17.75
N ASP A 110 1.10 -21.61 17.87
CA ASP A 110 1.00 -22.70 16.89
C ASP A 110 0.54 -22.20 15.53
N VAL A 111 -0.50 -21.35 15.49
CA VAL A 111 -0.98 -20.69 14.27
C VAL A 111 0.15 -19.91 13.60
N ALA A 112 0.88 -19.09 14.35
CA ALA A 112 2.00 -18.33 13.82
C ALA A 112 3.10 -19.25 13.27
N SER A 113 3.44 -20.33 13.97
CA SER A 113 4.41 -21.31 13.48
C SER A 113 3.98 -21.95 12.17
N LEU A 114 2.72 -22.38 12.06
CA LEU A 114 2.18 -23.01 10.85
C LEU A 114 2.22 -22.06 9.64
N ILE A 115 1.84 -20.80 9.85
CA ILE A 115 1.86 -19.76 8.82
C ILE A 115 3.29 -19.44 8.37
N LEU A 116 4.21 -19.23 9.33
CA LEU A 116 5.61 -18.91 9.02
C LEU A 116 6.35 -20.08 8.34
N SER A 117 5.89 -21.31 8.54
CA SER A 117 6.36 -22.49 7.82
C SER A 117 5.70 -22.70 6.45
N ASN A 118 4.87 -21.76 5.98
CA ASN A 118 4.11 -21.86 4.73
C ASN A 118 3.22 -23.11 4.64
N THR A 119 2.68 -23.56 5.77
CA THR A 119 1.71 -24.67 5.79
C THR A 119 0.45 -24.21 5.05
N ASP A 120 -0.20 -25.07 4.26
CA ASP A 120 -1.50 -24.74 3.67
C ASP A 120 -2.62 -24.75 4.73
N PHE A 121 -3.73 -24.07 4.44
CA PHE A 121 -4.81 -23.89 5.41
C PHE A 121 -5.40 -25.22 5.90
N GLN A 122 -5.60 -26.20 5.02
CA GLN A 122 -6.28 -27.45 5.39
C GLN A 122 -5.40 -28.30 6.30
N THR A 123 -4.12 -28.42 5.95
CA THR A 123 -3.12 -29.11 6.78
C THR A 123 -2.96 -28.40 8.13
N ALA A 124 -2.87 -27.07 8.13
CA ALA A 124 -2.77 -26.28 9.36
C ALA A 124 -4.00 -26.47 10.27
N LEU A 125 -5.21 -26.44 9.71
CA LEU A 125 -6.44 -26.68 10.47
C LEU A 125 -6.50 -28.10 11.03
N SER A 126 -6.13 -29.11 10.24
CA SER A 126 -6.06 -30.50 10.71
C SER A 126 -5.12 -30.64 11.90
N ASN A 127 -3.94 -30.02 11.84
CA ASN A 127 -2.96 -30.05 12.93
C ASN A 127 -3.49 -29.39 14.20
N LEU A 128 -4.14 -28.23 14.09
CA LEU A 128 -4.76 -27.55 15.23
C LEU A 128 -5.90 -28.38 15.82
N ASN A 129 -6.78 -28.93 14.97
CA ASN A 129 -7.92 -29.73 15.40
C ASN A 129 -7.49 -30.98 16.16
N GLN A 130 -6.40 -31.64 15.72
CA GLN A 130 -5.80 -32.77 16.41
C GLN A 130 -5.16 -32.36 17.74
N LYS A 131 -4.37 -31.28 17.74
CA LYS A 131 -3.66 -30.81 18.95
C LYS A 131 -4.61 -30.36 20.05
N TYR A 132 -5.70 -29.71 19.69
CA TYR A 132 -6.69 -29.17 20.63
C TYR A 132 -7.92 -30.08 20.81
N ASN A 133 -7.84 -31.33 20.36
CA ASN A 133 -8.86 -32.37 20.53
C ASN A 133 -10.29 -31.92 20.15
N SER A 134 -10.41 -31.18 19.05
CA SER A 134 -11.69 -30.61 18.59
C SER A 134 -12.66 -31.65 17.99
N ASN A 135 -12.24 -32.90 17.85
CA ASN A 135 -13.02 -33.99 17.24
C ASN A 135 -14.35 -34.28 17.98
N ASN A 136 -14.45 -33.86 19.24
CA ASN A 136 -15.64 -34.04 20.07
C ASN A 136 -16.43 -32.74 20.29
N ASP A 137 -15.99 -31.60 19.72
CA ASP A 137 -16.63 -30.30 19.88
C ASP A 137 -16.55 -29.48 18.58
N THR A 138 -17.65 -29.48 17.84
CA THR A 138 -17.76 -28.80 16.55
C THR A 138 -17.58 -27.29 16.65
N MET A 139 -17.85 -26.68 17.81
CA MET A 139 -17.65 -25.25 18.02
C MET A 139 -16.17 -24.91 18.27
N ILE A 140 -15.41 -25.79 18.95
CA ILE A 140 -13.94 -25.64 19.03
C ILE A 140 -13.34 -25.68 17.62
N ALA A 141 -13.73 -26.68 16.81
CA ALA A 141 -13.24 -26.80 15.43
C ALA A 141 -13.60 -25.57 14.57
N TYR A 142 -14.84 -25.06 14.72
CA TYR A 142 -15.28 -23.84 14.05
C TYR A 142 -14.41 -22.63 14.42
N TRP A 143 -14.21 -22.36 15.72
CA TRP A 143 -13.45 -21.20 16.16
C TRP A 143 -11.95 -21.30 15.86
N LEU A 144 -11.36 -22.49 15.93
CA LEU A 144 -10.00 -22.72 15.44
C LEU A 144 -9.88 -22.40 13.94
N SER A 145 -10.86 -22.81 13.14
CA SER A 145 -10.94 -22.47 11.71
C SER A 145 -11.00 -20.96 11.49
N GLN A 146 -11.85 -20.24 12.23
CA GLN A 146 -11.95 -18.78 12.09
C GLN A 146 -10.64 -18.08 12.47
N VAL A 147 -10.08 -18.39 13.65
CA VAL A 147 -8.79 -17.83 14.10
C VAL A 147 -7.69 -18.07 13.06
N LEU A 148 -7.64 -19.26 12.48
CA LEU A 148 -6.68 -19.58 11.43
C LEU A 148 -6.92 -18.76 10.16
N LYS A 149 -8.16 -18.68 9.65
CA LYS A 149 -8.50 -17.88 8.45
C LYS A 149 -8.08 -16.42 8.62
N ILE A 150 -8.38 -15.85 9.78
CA ILE A 150 -8.02 -14.48 10.15
C ILE A 150 -6.49 -14.32 10.12
N ALA A 151 -5.76 -15.27 10.70
CA ALA A 151 -4.31 -15.21 10.75
C ALA A 151 -3.66 -15.28 9.35
N TYR A 152 -4.14 -16.13 8.44
CA TYR A 152 -3.66 -16.16 7.05
C TYR A 152 -3.92 -14.84 6.32
N ARG A 153 -5.11 -14.23 6.47
CA ARG A 153 -5.42 -12.93 5.86
C ARG A 153 -4.55 -11.80 6.42
N GLN A 154 -4.30 -11.81 7.72
CA GLN A 154 -3.40 -10.83 8.35
C GLN A 154 -1.95 -11.03 7.91
N TYR A 155 -1.52 -12.28 7.71
CA TYR A 155 -0.19 -12.57 7.18
C TYR A 155 -0.01 -12.09 5.74
N PHE A 156 -1.04 -12.26 4.88
CA PHE A 156 -1.08 -11.63 3.56
C PHE A 156 -0.87 -10.12 3.63
N VAL A 157 -1.62 -9.41 4.49
CA VAL A 157 -1.46 -7.96 4.67
C VAL A 157 -0.04 -7.60 5.12
N PHE A 158 0.53 -8.40 6.02
CA PHE A 158 1.91 -8.20 6.48
C PHE A 158 2.91 -8.34 5.33
N GLN A 159 2.81 -9.38 4.50
CA GLN A 159 3.70 -9.61 3.36
C GLN A 159 3.59 -8.48 2.32
N VAL A 160 2.38 -8.04 1.98
CA VAL A 160 2.15 -6.90 1.08
C VAL A 160 2.80 -5.62 1.64
N LYS A 161 2.73 -5.38 2.95
CA LYS A 161 3.39 -4.25 3.60
C LYS A 161 4.92 -4.35 3.58
N GLN A 162 5.49 -5.55 3.60
CA GLN A 162 6.94 -5.76 3.44
C GLN A 162 7.39 -5.42 2.01
N GLU A 163 6.62 -5.83 0.99
CA GLU A 163 6.87 -5.43 -0.40
C GLU A 163 6.82 -3.91 -0.55
N TYR A 164 5.80 -3.26 0.02
CA TYR A 164 5.69 -1.80 0.03
C TYR A 164 6.92 -1.12 0.65
N ALA A 165 7.39 -1.60 1.81
CA ALA A 165 8.57 -1.04 2.46
C ALA A 165 9.83 -1.18 1.59
N THR A 166 9.98 -2.31 0.90
CA THR A 166 11.08 -2.52 -0.05
C THR A 166 10.99 -1.56 -1.23
N TYR A 167 9.80 -1.33 -1.77
CA TYR A 167 9.59 -0.39 -2.88
C TYR A 167 9.85 1.06 -2.47
N ILE A 168 9.44 1.48 -1.27
CA ILE A 168 9.80 2.80 -0.72
C ILE A 168 11.30 2.97 -0.65
N GLN A 169 12.04 1.96 -0.15
CA GLN A 169 13.49 2.02 -0.08
C GLN A 169 14.11 2.15 -1.47
N GLN A 170 13.63 1.38 -2.46
CA GLN A 170 14.10 1.47 -3.85
C GLN A 170 13.86 2.84 -4.46
N ILE A 171 12.68 3.45 -4.23
CA ILE A 171 12.38 4.82 -4.67
C ILE A 171 13.34 5.82 -4.04
N GLN A 172 13.55 5.74 -2.73
CA GLN A 172 14.42 6.67 -2.00
C GLN A 172 15.88 6.57 -2.47
N GLN A 173 16.35 5.35 -2.75
CA GLN A 173 17.73 5.08 -3.17
C GLN A 173 17.98 5.32 -4.67
N ALA A 174 16.95 5.52 -5.49
CA ALA A 174 17.11 5.79 -6.92
C ALA A 174 17.95 7.06 -7.16
N THR A 175 18.90 7.00 -8.08
CA THR A 175 19.80 8.13 -8.42
C THR A 175 19.45 8.77 -9.77
N SER A 176 18.50 8.21 -10.50
CA SER A 176 18.07 8.70 -11.81
C SER A 176 16.67 8.21 -12.16
N ILE A 177 16.07 8.83 -13.17
CA ILE A 177 14.81 8.42 -13.81
C ILE A 177 15.11 7.55 -15.06
N PRO A 178 14.20 6.63 -15.47
CA PRO A 178 12.92 6.31 -14.85
C PRO A 178 13.06 5.51 -13.55
N LEU A 179 12.11 5.68 -12.64
CA LEU A 179 12.02 4.85 -11.44
C LEU A 179 11.58 3.42 -11.79
N PRO A 180 11.95 2.40 -10.98
CA PRO A 180 11.48 1.03 -11.19
C PRO A 180 9.94 0.94 -11.22
N ASN A 181 9.41 -0.05 -11.93
CA ASN A 181 7.99 -0.37 -11.83
C ASN A 181 7.71 -1.18 -10.55
N PHE A 182 6.61 -0.86 -9.88
CA PHE A 182 6.22 -1.49 -8.62
C PHE A 182 4.86 -2.17 -8.78
N GLU A 183 4.84 -3.48 -8.55
CA GLU A 183 3.67 -4.37 -8.67
C GLU A 183 3.71 -5.38 -7.53
N PHE A 184 2.63 -5.45 -6.74
CA PHE A 184 2.52 -6.38 -5.60
C PHE A 184 2.32 -7.81 -6.09
N LYS A 185 3.08 -8.75 -5.50
CA LYS A 185 3.13 -10.15 -5.94
C LYS A 185 2.64 -11.15 -4.91
N THR A 186 2.51 -10.74 -3.65
CA THR A 186 2.03 -11.61 -2.57
C THR A 186 0.64 -12.16 -2.91
N PRO A 187 0.48 -13.48 -3.11
CA PRO A 187 -0.82 -14.06 -3.42
C PRO A 187 -1.75 -14.04 -2.20
N PHE A 188 -3.05 -13.85 -2.43
CA PHE A 188 -4.03 -14.06 -1.38
C PHE A 188 -4.10 -15.55 -0.98
N PRO A 189 -4.19 -15.89 0.31
CA PRO A 189 -4.27 -17.27 0.76
C PRO A 189 -5.52 -17.97 0.23
N THR A 190 -5.36 -19.22 -0.22
CA THR A 190 -6.49 -20.08 -0.57
C THR A 190 -7.21 -20.52 0.70
N LEU A 191 -8.36 -19.90 0.97
CA LEU A 191 -9.19 -20.17 2.15
C LEU A 191 -10.55 -20.73 1.71
N PRO A 192 -11.07 -21.77 2.38
CA PRO A 192 -12.44 -22.27 2.18
C PRO A 192 -13.50 -21.37 2.82
#